data_AF-A0A0G1TCF0-F1
#
_entry.id   AF-A0A0G1TCF0-F1
#
_cell.length_a   1.000
_cell.length_b   1.000
_cell.length_c   1.000
_cell.angle_alpha   90.00
_cell.angle_beta   90.00
_cell.angle_gamma   90.00
#
_symmetry.space_group_name_H-M   'P 1'
#
loop_
_entity.id
_entity.type
_entity.pdbx_description
1 polymer ?
#
loop_
_entity_poly.entity_id
_entity_poly.type
_entity_poly.pdbx_seq_one_letter_code
_entity_poly.pdbx_strand_id
1 'polypeptide(L)'
;MQKASFIFLIGVFAIADALFLYPKYQIYHDVELFAHAPEVVSRGHAAEALVANALSDGSISLENFTTDVTASNTQAFSDFYQKNGGAGLFRVKIWDANYRVLWSDLSVLNGQRFSTNDEVREPYGSGDTVIKGTLGVLIDEAVLYQKVCELYCRNFMEVYIPVKNENEVVGIVELYYNVQDVVDKLRGIFYWWLFVTSIGFFFTIATAYAYLWLKMHRTHDDTV
;
A
#
# COMPACT_ATOMS: atom_id res chain seq x y z
N MET A 1 -34.68 -3.83 37.81
CA MET A 1 -34.70 -3.72 36.34
C MET A 1 -33.78 -2.63 35.77
N GLN A 2 -33.64 -1.43 36.37
CA GLN A 2 -32.82 -0.33 35.81
C GLN A 2 -31.33 -0.63 35.54
N LYS A 3 -30.66 -1.51 36.31
CA LYS A 3 -29.22 -1.81 36.11
C LYS A 3 -28.93 -2.69 34.89
N ALA A 4 -29.88 -3.53 34.46
CA ALA A 4 -29.69 -4.44 33.32
C ALA A 4 -29.77 -3.69 31.98
N SER A 5 -30.63 -2.68 31.88
CA SER A 5 -30.77 -1.82 30.69
C SER A 5 -29.53 -0.95 30.44
N PHE A 6 -28.82 -0.57 31.50
CA PHE A 6 -27.63 0.28 31.41
C PHE A 6 -26.41 -0.46 30.84
N ILE A 7 -26.20 -1.73 31.22
CA ILE A 7 -25.11 -2.57 30.69
C ILE A 7 -25.35 -2.90 29.22
N PHE A 8 -26.60 -3.15 28.82
CA PHE A 8 -26.96 -3.40 27.42
C PHE A 8 -26.69 -2.19 26.52
N LEU A 9 -26.98 -0.97 27.00
CA LEU A 9 -26.69 0.26 26.26
C LEU A 9 -25.18 0.46 26.05
N ILE A 10 -24.35 0.22 27.08
CA ILE A 10 -22.89 0.36 26.97
C ILE A 10 -22.30 -0.65 25.98
N GLY A 11 -22.81 -1.89 25.95
CA GLY A 11 -22.37 -2.90 24.98
C GLY A 11 -22.70 -2.53 23.53
N VAL A 12 -23.88 -1.94 23.29
CA VAL A 12 -24.28 -1.47 21.95
C VAL A 12 -23.45 -0.28 21.50
N PHE A 13 -23.15 0.68 22.39
CA PHE A 13 -22.31 1.84 22.06
C PHE A 13 -20.84 1.45 21.82
N ALA A 14 -20.27 0.52 22.59
CA ALA A 14 -18.91 0.04 22.38
C ALA A 14 -18.75 -0.71 21.03
N ILE A 15 -19.79 -1.43 20.60
CA ILE A 15 -19.82 -2.13 19.31
C ILE A 15 -20.07 -1.16 18.16
N ALA A 16 -20.91 -0.14 18.36
CA ALA A 16 -21.08 0.93 17.39
C ALA A 16 -19.78 1.72 17.21
N ASP A 17 -19.08 2.10 18.27
CA ASP A 17 -17.76 2.75 18.17
C ASP A 17 -16.74 1.84 17.47
N ALA A 18 -16.70 0.54 17.77
CA ALA A 18 -15.84 -0.42 17.08
C ALA A 18 -16.23 -0.65 15.60
N LEU A 19 -17.50 -0.49 15.23
CA LEU A 19 -17.96 -0.64 13.84
C LEU A 19 -17.82 0.65 13.01
N PHE A 20 -17.94 1.82 13.65
CA PHE A 20 -17.98 3.12 12.96
C PHE A 20 -16.65 3.89 13.01
N LEU A 21 -15.84 3.74 14.07
CA LEU A 21 -14.55 4.45 14.19
C LEU A 21 -13.37 3.60 13.70
N TYR A 22 -13.45 2.28 13.83
CA TYR A 22 -12.35 1.37 13.48
C TYR A 22 -11.99 1.36 11.99
N PRO A 23 -12.93 1.39 11.02
CA PRO A 23 -12.60 1.44 9.60
C PRO A 23 -11.85 2.72 9.19
N LYS A 24 -12.06 3.83 9.90
CA LYS A 24 -11.33 5.08 9.66
C LYS A 24 -9.95 5.08 10.31
N TYR A 25 -9.80 4.48 11.49
CA TYR A 25 -8.54 4.41 12.22
C TYR A 25 -7.53 3.43 11.57
N GLN A 26 -8.03 2.35 10.96
CA GLN A 26 -7.17 1.32 10.38
C GLN A 26 -6.47 1.80 9.09
N ILE A 27 -7.17 2.54 8.23
CA ILE A 27 -6.63 3.02 6.94
C ILE A 27 -5.34 3.85 7.11
N TYR A 28 -5.18 4.58 8.23
CA TYR A 28 -3.97 5.36 8.53
C TYR A 28 -2.81 4.50 9.06
N HIS A 29 -3.08 3.45 9.81
CA HIS A 29 -2.07 2.48 10.26
C HIS A 29 -1.74 1.43 9.19
N ASP A 30 -2.64 1.25 8.22
CA ASP A 30 -2.54 0.25 7.17
C ASP A 30 -1.47 0.59 6.14
N VAL A 31 -1.01 1.84 5.97
CA VAL A 31 0.02 2.14 4.95
C VAL A 31 1.38 1.53 5.29
N GLU A 32 1.83 1.65 6.55
CA GLU A 32 3.07 1.00 7.00
C GLU A 32 2.91 -0.51 7.04
N LEU A 33 1.80 -1.02 7.59
CA LEU A 33 1.50 -2.45 7.60
C LEU A 33 1.39 -3.04 6.18
N PHE A 34 0.86 -2.26 5.24
CA PHE A 34 0.74 -2.62 3.84
C PHE A 34 2.11 -2.75 3.18
N ALA A 35 3.04 -1.84 3.47
CA ALA A 35 4.43 -1.94 2.98
C ALA A 35 5.12 -3.24 3.44
N HIS A 36 4.69 -3.80 4.58
CA HIS A 36 5.19 -5.06 5.12
C HIS A 36 4.36 -6.29 4.75
N ALA A 37 3.28 -6.15 3.97
CA ALA A 37 2.49 -7.30 3.52
C ALA A 37 3.39 -8.24 2.70
N PRO A 38 3.37 -9.57 2.92
CA PRO A 38 4.25 -10.52 2.23
C PRO A 38 4.19 -10.40 0.70
N GLU A 39 3.00 -10.16 0.14
CA GLU A 39 2.81 -9.94 -1.30
C GLU A 39 3.48 -8.64 -1.80
N VAL A 40 3.48 -7.58 -1.00
CA VAL A 40 4.13 -6.30 -1.33
C VAL A 40 5.64 -6.45 -1.28
N VAL A 41 6.16 -7.07 -0.23
CA VAL A 41 7.59 -7.38 -0.10
C VAL A 41 8.06 -8.28 -1.24
N SER A 42 7.29 -9.33 -1.57
CA SER A 42 7.60 -10.22 -2.69
C SER A 42 7.64 -9.48 -4.02
N ARG A 43 6.76 -8.50 -4.25
CA ARG A 43 6.79 -7.64 -5.44
C ARG A 43 7.99 -6.70 -5.44
N GLY A 44 8.39 -6.19 -4.27
CA GLY A 44 9.63 -5.44 -4.08
C GLY A 44 10.86 -6.24 -4.52
N HIS A 45 11.01 -7.47 -4.05
CA HIS A 45 12.11 -8.34 -4.49
C HIS A 45 12.05 -8.70 -5.98
N ALA A 46 10.85 -8.90 -6.53
CA ALA A 46 10.69 -9.12 -7.97
C ALA A 46 11.13 -7.89 -8.77
N ALA A 47 10.84 -6.69 -8.28
CA ALA A 47 11.26 -5.43 -8.87
C ALA A 47 12.79 -5.26 -8.82
N GLU A 48 13.43 -5.57 -7.69
CA GLU A 48 14.90 -5.59 -7.57
C GLU A 48 15.53 -6.56 -8.58
N ALA A 49 15.03 -7.79 -8.65
CA ALA A 49 15.52 -8.80 -9.59
C ALA A 49 15.37 -8.34 -11.05
N LEU A 50 14.28 -7.64 -11.36
CA LEU A 50 14.00 -7.10 -12.69
C LEU A 50 15.05 -6.06 -13.11
N VAL A 51 15.38 -5.12 -12.21
CA VAL A 51 16.42 -4.11 -12.47
C VAL A 51 17.81 -4.76 -12.52
N ALA A 52 18.12 -5.68 -11.61
CA ALA A 52 19.39 -6.40 -11.60
C ALA A 52 19.60 -7.20 -12.90
N ASN A 53 18.56 -7.86 -13.41
CA ASN A 53 18.62 -8.58 -14.67
C ASN A 53 18.84 -7.63 -15.87
N ALA A 54 18.17 -6.49 -15.90
CA ALA A 54 18.34 -5.49 -16.97
C ALA A 54 19.74 -4.86 -16.97
N LEU A 55 20.36 -4.69 -15.80
CA LEU A 55 21.76 -4.27 -15.69
C LEU A 55 22.71 -5.39 -16.13
N SER A 56 22.43 -6.64 -15.75
CA SER A 56 23.29 -7.79 -16.07
C SER A 56 23.24 -8.19 -17.55
N ASP A 57 22.10 -8.03 -18.22
CA ASP A 57 21.94 -8.38 -19.65
C ASP A 57 22.29 -7.20 -20.58
N GLY A 58 22.63 -6.04 -20.03
CA GLY A 58 22.99 -4.84 -20.77
C GLY A 58 21.81 -4.10 -21.41
N SER A 59 20.56 -4.47 -21.09
CA SER A 59 19.38 -3.71 -21.51
C SER A 59 19.40 -2.29 -20.94
N ILE A 60 19.99 -2.12 -19.76
CA ILE A 60 20.32 -0.82 -19.16
C ILE A 60 21.79 -0.88 -18.70
N SER A 61 22.54 0.21 -18.88
CA SER A 61 23.92 0.36 -18.41
C SER A 61 24.04 1.49 -17.39
N LEU A 62 25.11 1.45 -16.57
CA LEU A 62 25.42 2.51 -15.61
C LEU A 62 25.61 3.88 -16.28
N GLU A 63 26.13 3.90 -17.52
CA GLU A 63 26.34 5.13 -18.29
C GLU A 63 25.02 5.83 -18.66
N ASN A 64 23.90 5.09 -18.71
CA ASN A 64 22.60 5.67 -18.97
C ASN A 64 22.12 6.60 -17.84
N PHE A 65 22.72 6.51 -16.64
CA PHE A 65 22.36 7.32 -15.47
C PHE A 65 23.26 8.54 -15.25
N THR A 66 24.44 8.58 -15.89
CA THR A 66 25.48 9.59 -15.62
C THR A 66 25.65 10.64 -16.72
N THR A 67 24.98 10.47 -17.86
CA THR A 67 25.09 11.34 -19.04
C THR A 67 23.83 12.17 -19.28
N ASP A 68 23.96 13.29 -20.01
CA ASP A 68 22.79 14.01 -20.53
C ASP A 68 21.87 13.04 -21.28
N VAL A 69 20.55 13.21 -21.11
CA VAL A 69 19.54 12.33 -21.73
C VAL A 69 19.74 12.28 -23.24
N THR A 70 20.27 11.17 -23.74
CA THR A 70 20.42 10.91 -25.18
C THR A 70 19.19 10.16 -25.71
N ALA A 71 19.00 10.19 -27.04
CA ALA A 71 18.00 9.36 -27.69
C ALA A 71 18.23 7.86 -27.42
N SER A 72 19.49 7.43 -27.31
CA SER A 72 19.86 6.05 -27.00
C SER A 72 19.47 5.66 -25.57
N ASN A 73 19.70 6.53 -24.58
CA ASN A 73 19.31 6.29 -23.18
C ASN A 73 17.78 6.18 -23.07
N THR A 74 17.07 7.09 -23.73
CA THR A 74 15.60 7.11 -23.78
C THR A 74 15.04 5.82 -24.38
N GLN A 75 15.65 5.32 -25.46
CA GLN A 75 15.22 4.08 -26.11
C GLN A 75 15.46 2.86 -25.19
N ALA A 76 16.63 2.76 -24.55
CA ALA A 76 16.91 1.67 -23.61
C ALA A 76 15.89 1.60 -22.47
N PHE A 77 15.54 2.74 -21.87
CA PHE A 77 14.52 2.79 -20.82
C PHE A 77 13.10 2.47 -21.34
N SER A 78 12.77 2.91 -22.55
CA SER A 78 11.51 2.55 -23.19
C SER A 78 11.42 1.04 -23.46
N ASP A 79 12.48 0.44 -23.98
CA ASP A 79 12.53 -1.01 -24.26
C ASP A 79 12.46 -1.83 -22.98
N PHE A 80 13.16 -1.37 -21.93
CA PHE A 80 13.01 -1.92 -20.59
C PHE A 80 11.56 -1.90 -20.11
N TYR A 81 10.87 -0.76 -20.24
CA TYR A 81 9.47 -0.66 -19.84
C TYR A 81 8.56 -1.53 -20.71
N GLN A 82 8.77 -1.61 -22.02
CA GLN A 82 7.94 -2.44 -22.90
C GLN A 82 8.14 -3.95 -22.64
N LYS A 83 9.37 -4.38 -22.39
CA LYS A 83 9.73 -5.78 -22.08
C LYS A 83 9.14 -6.24 -20.74
N ASN A 84 9.08 -5.32 -19.77
CA ASN A 84 8.69 -5.61 -18.39
C ASN A 84 7.30 -5.10 -18.01
N GLY A 85 6.68 -4.31 -18.88
CA GLY A 85 5.33 -3.77 -18.73
C GLY A 85 4.32 -4.90 -18.75
N GLY A 86 3.64 -5.09 -17.63
CA GLY A 86 2.81 -6.26 -17.37
C GLY A 86 2.83 -6.65 -15.90
N ALA A 87 1.99 -7.61 -15.50
CA ALA A 87 1.91 -8.11 -14.11
C ALA A 87 1.68 -7.02 -13.03
N GLY A 88 1.00 -5.94 -13.39
CA GLY A 88 0.66 -4.85 -12.48
C GLY A 88 1.65 -3.69 -12.46
N LEU A 89 2.83 -3.80 -13.09
CA LEU A 89 3.70 -2.65 -13.35
C LEU A 89 3.00 -1.72 -14.34
N PHE A 90 2.65 -0.51 -13.91
CA PHE A 90 1.95 0.45 -14.77
C PHE A 90 2.76 1.70 -15.08
N ARG A 91 3.87 1.93 -14.38
CA ARG A 91 4.73 3.10 -14.60
C ARG A 91 6.17 2.86 -14.16
N VAL A 92 7.08 3.57 -14.81
CA VAL A 92 8.50 3.60 -14.50
C VAL A 92 9.00 5.05 -14.55
N LYS A 93 9.88 5.40 -13.61
CA LYS A 93 10.69 6.61 -13.68
C LYS A 93 12.16 6.26 -13.43
N ILE A 94 13.03 6.95 -14.13
CA ILE A 94 14.48 6.80 -14.02
C ILE A 94 15.05 8.14 -13.58
N TRP A 95 15.82 8.13 -12.52
CA TRP A 95 16.35 9.31 -11.86
C TRP A 95 17.88 9.35 -11.93
N ASP A 96 18.43 10.55 -12.07
CA ASP A 96 19.85 10.81 -11.85
C ASP A 96 20.15 11.19 -10.39
N ALA A 97 21.42 11.15 -10.02
CA ALA A 97 21.90 11.56 -8.69
C ALA A 97 21.58 13.02 -8.31
N ASN A 98 21.09 13.85 -9.24
CA ASN A 98 20.69 15.23 -8.99
C ASN A 98 19.18 15.40 -8.77
N TYR A 99 18.44 14.31 -8.58
CA TYR A 99 16.98 14.28 -8.40
C TYR A 99 16.21 14.77 -9.64
N ARG A 100 16.77 14.55 -10.83
CA ARG A 100 16.11 14.83 -12.10
C ARG A 100 15.61 13.52 -12.72
N VAL A 101 14.40 13.57 -13.27
CA VAL A 101 13.84 12.46 -14.03
C VAL A 101 14.52 12.42 -15.40
N LEU A 102 15.39 11.44 -15.63
CA LEU A 102 16.02 11.20 -16.92
C LEU A 102 15.00 10.68 -17.92
N TRP A 103 14.10 9.80 -17.47
CA TRP A 103 13.07 9.20 -18.30
C TRP A 103 11.88 8.71 -17.46
N SER A 104 10.68 8.79 -18.03
CA SER A 104 9.44 8.20 -17.53
C SER A 104 8.55 7.82 -18.71
N ASP A 105 7.68 6.83 -18.51
CA ASP A 105 6.58 6.53 -19.43
C ASP A 105 5.65 7.75 -19.61
N LEU A 106 5.60 8.66 -18.63
CA LEU A 106 4.98 9.97 -18.79
C LEU A 106 6.00 11.02 -19.21
N SER A 107 6.06 11.28 -20.52
CA SER A 107 6.99 12.25 -21.12
C SER A 107 6.95 13.65 -20.50
N VAL A 108 5.81 14.10 -19.94
CA VAL A 108 5.70 15.40 -19.26
C VAL A 108 6.64 15.53 -18.07
N LEU A 109 7.03 14.42 -17.44
CA LEU A 109 7.95 14.40 -16.29
C LEU A 109 9.42 14.43 -16.71
N ASN A 110 9.74 14.09 -17.95
CA ASN A 110 11.12 13.98 -18.41
C ASN A 110 11.84 15.32 -18.31
N GLY A 111 13.03 15.30 -17.70
CA GLY A 111 13.86 16.47 -17.46
C GLY A 111 13.45 17.32 -16.26
N GLN A 112 12.31 17.05 -15.62
CA GLN A 112 11.91 17.76 -14.40
C GLN A 112 12.80 17.36 -13.22
N ARG A 113 13.01 18.32 -12.30
CA ARG A 113 13.82 18.13 -11.09
C ARG A 113 12.96 18.29 -9.85
N PHE A 114 13.08 17.34 -8.92
CA PHE A 114 12.30 17.30 -7.68
C PHE A 114 13.22 17.21 -6.46
N SER A 115 14.03 18.25 -6.24
CA SER A 115 15.06 18.27 -5.18
C SER A 115 14.53 18.21 -3.74
N THR A 116 13.23 18.44 -3.54
CA THR A 116 12.57 18.39 -2.22
C THR A 116 11.73 17.14 -2.03
N ASN A 117 11.77 16.16 -2.94
CA ASN A 117 11.05 14.91 -2.77
C ASN A 117 11.84 13.99 -1.82
N ASP A 118 11.39 13.91 -0.58
CA ASP A 118 12.05 13.10 0.44
C ASP A 118 11.98 11.58 0.14
N GLU A 119 10.98 11.11 -0.63
CA GLU A 119 10.83 9.69 -1.01
C GLU A 119 11.99 9.23 -1.91
N VAL A 120 12.45 10.10 -2.83
CA VAL A 120 13.59 9.81 -3.71
C VAL A 120 14.92 9.99 -2.97
N ARG A 121 14.98 10.84 -1.93
CA ARG A 121 16.23 11.11 -1.18
C ARG A 121 16.67 9.96 -0.28
N GLU A 122 15.70 9.26 0.31
CA GLU A 122 15.95 8.12 1.19
C GLU A 122 16.86 7.04 0.54
N PRO A 123 16.52 6.47 -0.64
CA PRO A 123 17.35 5.47 -1.31
C PRO A 123 18.73 5.98 -1.77
N TYR A 124 18.90 7.28 -2.06
CA TYR A 124 20.25 7.86 -2.30
C TYR A 124 21.10 7.88 -1.02
N GLY A 125 20.48 8.10 0.14
CA GLY A 125 21.18 8.18 1.42
C GLY A 125 21.52 6.83 2.03
N SER A 126 20.59 5.86 1.98
CA SER A 126 20.82 4.51 2.49
C SER A 126 21.56 3.61 1.50
N GLY A 127 21.35 3.83 0.20
CA GLY A 127 21.72 2.87 -0.83
C GLY A 127 20.86 1.60 -0.82
N ASP A 128 19.79 1.56 -0.03
CA ASP A 128 18.90 0.40 0.04
C ASP A 128 17.66 0.62 -0.83
N THR A 129 17.04 -0.48 -1.27
CA THR A 129 15.73 -0.42 -1.94
C THR A 129 14.68 0.06 -0.96
N VAL A 130 13.91 1.06 -1.37
CA VAL A 130 12.83 1.64 -0.55
C VAL A 130 11.49 1.30 -1.19
N ILE A 131 10.55 0.78 -0.38
CA ILE A 131 9.19 0.45 -0.80
C ILE A 131 8.23 1.39 -0.08
N LYS A 132 7.38 2.09 -0.83
CA LYS A 132 6.32 2.94 -0.30
C LYS A 132 4.97 2.48 -0.82
N GLY A 133 3.97 2.40 0.05
CA GLY A 133 2.58 2.12 -0.32
C GLY A 133 1.77 3.41 -0.37
N THR A 134 0.91 3.57 -1.38
CA THR A 134 -0.09 4.63 -1.44
C THR A 134 -1.47 4.01 -1.58
N LEU A 135 -2.37 4.39 -0.66
CA LEU A 135 -3.78 3.96 -0.68
C LEU A 135 -4.67 5.18 -0.98
N GLY A 136 -5.63 5.01 -1.88
CA GLY A 136 -6.35 6.12 -2.54
C GLY A 136 -7.32 6.90 -1.67
N VAL A 137 -7.32 6.65 -0.36
CA VAL A 137 -8.05 7.43 0.64
C VAL A 137 -7.17 8.57 1.20
N LEU A 138 -5.85 8.54 0.95
CA LEU A 138 -4.86 9.36 1.64
C LEU A 138 -4.08 10.33 0.74
N ILE A 139 -4.46 10.49 -0.53
CA ILE A 139 -3.65 11.29 -1.45
C ILE A 139 -4.08 12.76 -1.42
N ASP A 140 -3.16 13.64 -1.01
CA ASP A 140 -3.28 15.09 -1.10
C ASP A 140 -3.16 15.56 -2.57
N GLU A 141 -3.91 16.59 -2.96
CA GLU A 141 -3.86 17.21 -4.30
C GLU A 141 -2.44 17.62 -4.72
N ALA A 142 -1.60 18.05 -3.77
CA ALA A 142 -0.21 18.43 -4.06
C ALA A 142 0.67 17.21 -4.42
N VAL A 143 0.41 16.05 -3.80
CA VAL A 143 1.06 14.76 -4.11
C VAL A 143 0.56 14.24 -5.47
N LEU A 144 -0.74 14.43 -5.73
CA LEU A 144 -1.42 14.10 -6.99
C LEU A 144 -0.75 14.77 -8.21
N TYR A 145 -0.29 16.02 -8.07
CA TYR A 145 0.37 16.77 -9.14
C TYR A 145 1.77 16.25 -9.48
N GLN A 146 2.57 15.78 -8.50
CA GLN A 146 3.87 15.16 -8.78
C GLN A 146 3.72 13.74 -9.36
N LYS A 147 2.61 13.08 -9.02
CA LYS A 147 2.31 11.72 -9.46
C LYS A 147 1.56 11.67 -10.80
N VAL A 148 0.92 12.74 -11.29
CA VAL A 148 0.30 12.97 -12.64
C VAL A 148 -0.61 11.84 -13.23
N CYS A 149 -0.81 10.69 -12.57
CA CYS A 149 -1.50 9.51 -13.15
C CYS A 149 -2.47 8.82 -12.19
N GLU A 150 -2.77 9.44 -11.05
CA GLU A 150 -3.64 8.85 -10.04
C GLU A 150 -5.12 8.84 -10.41
N LEU A 151 -5.51 9.36 -11.58
CA LEU A 151 -6.90 9.26 -12.05
C LEU A 151 -7.35 7.81 -12.25
N TYR A 152 -6.44 6.86 -12.52
CA TYR A 152 -6.80 5.49 -12.88
C TYR A 152 -6.40 4.42 -11.86
N CYS A 153 -5.40 4.68 -11.01
CA CYS A 153 -4.92 3.70 -10.03
C CYS A 153 -4.93 4.30 -8.62
N ARG A 154 -5.92 3.90 -7.82
CA ARG A 154 -6.11 4.42 -6.45
C ARG A 154 -5.17 3.80 -5.44
N ASN A 155 -4.78 2.54 -5.63
CA ASN A 155 -3.94 1.82 -4.69
C ASN A 155 -2.73 1.30 -5.44
N PHE A 156 -1.55 1.79 -5.08
CA PHE A 156 -0.31 1.40 -5.74
C PHE A 156 0.84 1.34 -4.73
N MET A 157 1.90 0.63 -5.11
CA MET A 157 3.18 0.69 -4.42
C MET A 157 4.23 1.28 -5.35
N GLU A 158 5.16 2.02 -4.77
CA GLU A 158 6.35 2.57 -5.39
C GLU A 158 7.55 1.79 -4.86
N VAL A 159 8.41 1.35 -5.76
CA VAL A 159 9.68 0.68 -5.42
C VAL A 159 10.81 1.50 -6.00
N TYR A 160 11.64 2.05 -5.12
CA TYR A 160 12.81 2.84 -5.48
C TYR A 160 14.06 1.97 -5.36
N ILE A 161 14.65 1.62 -6.50
CA ILE A 161 15.78 0.70 -6.58
C ILE A 161 17.04 1.52 -6.91
N PRO A 162 17.99 1.64 -5.97
CA PRO A 162 19.23 2.38 -6.22
C PRO A 162 20.13 1.60 -7.17
N VAL A 163 20.59 2.29 -8.20
CA VAL A 163 21.61 1.78 -9.13
C VAL A 163 22.97 2.29 -8.64
N LYS A 164 23.85 1.34 -8.30
CA LYS A 164 25.15 1.64 -7.70
C LYS A 164 26.27 1.45 -8.72
N ASN A 165 27.21 2.38 -8.72
CA ASN A 165 28.54 2.19 -9.27
C ASN A 165 29.53 2.11 -8.10
N GLU A 166 30.14 0.95 -7.92
CA GLU A 166 30.89 0.61 -6.71
C GLU A 166 30.04 0.81 -5.44
N ASN A 167 30.27 1.89 -4.68
CA ASN A 167 29.54 2.22 -3.46
C ASN A 167 28.68 3.49 -3.58
N GLU A 168 28.65 4.13 -4.75
CA GLU A 168 27.92 5.37 -4.98
C GLU A 168 26.63 5.10 -5.76
N VAL A 169 25.51 5.65 -5.29
CA VAL A 169 24.23 5.57 -6.01
C VAL A 169 24.25 6.59 -7.15
N VAL A 170 24.38 6.11 -8.39
CA VAL A 170 24.44 6.95 -9.60
C VAL A 170 23.07 7.31 -10.16
N GLY A 171 22.05 6.56 -9.75
CA GLY A 171 20.69 6.75 -10.23
C GLY A 171 19.69 5.87 -9.48
N ILE A 172 18.40 6.08 -9.75
CA ILE A 172 17.32 5.26 -9.19
C ILE A 172 16.38 4.83 -10.29
N VAL A 173 15.98 3.56 -10.25
CA VAL A 173 14.83 3.06 -11.00
C VAL A 173 13.63 3.02 -10.06
N GLU A 174 12.61 3.81 -10.35
CA GLU A 174 11.37 3.87 -9.60
C GLU A 174 10.27 3.15 -10.38
N LEU A 175 9.65 2.15 -9.75
CA LEU A 175 8.65 1.27 -10.35
C LEU A 175 7.33 1.38 -9.60
N TYR A 176 6.22 1.47 -10.35
CA TYR A 176 4.88 1.60 -9.79
C TYR A 176 4.03 0.38 -10.10
N TYR A 177 3.58 -0.32 -9.06
CA TYR A 177 2.73 -1.50 -9.19
C TYR A 177 1.32 -1.24 -8.67
N ASN A 178 0.31 -1.68 -9.42
CA ASN A 178 -1.07 -1.71 -8.95
C ASN A 178 -1.21 -2.84 -7.92
N VAL A 179 -1.72 -2.50 -6.74
CA VAL A 179 -1.87 -3.41 -5.60
C VAL A 179 -3.32 -3.55 -5.14
N GLN A 180 -4.27 -3.21 -6.01
CA GLN A 180 -5.70 -3.32 -5.72
C GLN A 180 -6.08 -4.73 -5.27
N ASP A 181 -5.48 -5.77 -5.86
CA ASP A 181 -5.73 -7.16 -5.48
C ASP A 181 -5.29 -7.49 -4.04
N VAL A 182 -4.18 -6.91 -3.59
CA VAL A 182 -3.71 -7.05 -2.21
C VAL A 182 -4.68 -6.35 -1.25
N VAL A 183 -5.08 -5.13 -1.60
CA VAL A 183 -6.06 -4.36 -0.82
C VAL A 183 -7.39 -5.10 -0.70
N ASP A 184 -7.88 -5.69 -1.80
CA ASP A 184 -9.16 -6.42 -1.80
C ASP A 184 -9.09 -7.71 -0.96
N LYS A 185 -7.94 -8.42 -0.96
CA LYS A 185 -7.71 -9.57 -0.07
C LYS A 185 -7.74 -9.15 1.40
N LEU A 186 -7.05 -8.06 1.75
CA LEU A 186 -7.02 -7.54 3.13
C LEU A 186 -8.43 -7.13 3.58
N ARG A 187 -9.20 -6.46 2.72
CA ARG A 187 -10.62 -6.16 2.99
C ARG A 187 -11.45 -7.41 3.19
N GLY A 188 -11.25 -8.44 2.39
CA GLY A 188 -11.94 -9.73 2.54
C GLY A 188 -11.69 -10.38 3.91
N ILE A 189 -10.43 -10.40 4.36
CA ILE A 189 -10.04 -10.90 5.69
C ILE A 189 -10.74 -10.08 6.79
N PHE A 190 -10.76 -8.76 6.66
CA PHE A 190 -11.44 -7.88 7.60
C PHE A 190 -12.95 -8.16 7.68
N TYR A 191 -13.63 -8.27 6.53
CA TYR A 191 -15.06 -8.58 6.52
C TYR A 191 -15.36 -9.96 7.11
N TRP A 192 -14.48 -10.93 6.90
CA TRP A 192 -14.61 -12.25 7.51
C TRP A 192 -14.49 -12.18 9.04
N TRP A 193 -13.51 -11.43 9.57
CA TRP A 193 -13.40 -11.18 10.99
C TRP A 193 -14.63 -10.49 11.56
N LEU A 194 -15.12 -9.45 10.89
CA LEU A 194 -16.33 -8.74 11.29
C LEU A 194 -17.54 -9.69 11.32
N PHE A 195 -17.67 -10.56 10.33
CA PHE A 195 -18.73 -11.57 10.27
C PHE A 195 -18.63 -12.57 11.44
N VAL A 196 -17.45 -13.15 11.69
CA VAL A 196 -17.23 -14.11 12.79
C VAL A 196 -17.50 -13.48 14.15
N THR A 197 -16.99 -12.27 14.39
CA THR A 197 -17.22 -11.53 15.63
C THR A 197 -18.70 -11.19 15.79
N SER A 198 -19.40 -10.84 14.71
CA SER A 198 -20.84 -10.57 14.75
C SER A 198 -21.63 -11.82 15.13
N ILE A 199 -21.32 -12.98 14.53
CA ILE A 199 -21.97 -14.26 14.90
C ILE A 199 -21.74 -14.57 16.38
N GLY A 200 -20.50 -14.48 16.85
CA GLY A 200 -20.16 -14.71 18.25
C GLY A 200 -20.98 -13.80 19.18
N PHE A 201 -21.08 -12.52 18.85
CA PHE A 201 -21.87 -11.55 19.59
C PHE A 201 -23.36 -11.90 19.65
N PHE A 202 -23.99 -12.22 18.52
CA PHE A 202 -25.40 -12.62 18.49
C PHE A 202 -25.64 -13.92 19.27
N PHE A 203 -24.73 -14.88 19.19
CA PHE A 203 -24.80 -16.12 19.96
C PHE A 203 -24.74 -15.85 21.48
N THR A 204 -23.87 -14.94 21.92
CA THR A 204 -23.80 -14.50 23.33
C THR A 204 -25.10 -13.83 23.77
N ILE A 205 -25.71 -12.97 22.94
CA ILE A 205 -27.01 -12.36 23.27
C ILE A 205 -28.10 -13.42 23.37
N ALA A 206 -28.20 -14.32 22.41
CA ALA A 206 -29.23 -15.35 22.36
C ALA A 206 -29.16 -16.29 23.58
N THR A 207 -27.94 -16.70 23.96
CA THR A 207 -27.72 -17.55 25.15
C THR A 207 -28.05 -16.81 26.45
N ALA A 208 -27.68 -15.54 26.58
CA ALA A 208 -28.06 -14.72 27.73
C ALA A 208 -29.58 -14.53 27.83
N TYR A 209 -30.26 -14.29 26.71
CA TYR A 209 -31.71 -14.18 26.66
C TYR A 209 -32.40 -15.49 27.06
N ALA A 210 -31.97 -16.62 26.50
CA ALA A 210 -32.50 -17.94 26.86
C ALA A 210 -32.31 -18.25 28.35
N TYR A 211 -31.14 -17.93 28.92
CA TYR A 211 -30.87 -18.09 30.35
C TYR A 211 -31.83 -17.25 31.21
N LEU A 212 -32.03 -15.97 30.87
CA LEU A 212 -32.95 -15.10 31.60
C LEU A 212 -34.40 -15.59 31.47
N TRP A 213 -34.81 -16.02 30.29
CA TRP A 213 -36.14 -16.58 30.04
C TRP A 213 -36.40 -17.82 30.89
N LEU A 214 -35.47 -18.77 30.93
CA LEU A 214 -35.56 -19.98 31.76
C LEU A 214 -35.61 -19.63 33.26
N LYS A 215 -34.81 -18.66 33.70
CA LYS A 215 -34.79 -18.21 35.08
C LYS A 215 -36.13 -17.61 35.52
N MET A 216 -36.76 -16.79 34.67
CA MET A 216 -38.06 -16.18 34.96
C MET A 216 -39.19 -17.21 35.06
N HIS A 217 -39.16 -18.27 34.23
CA HIS A 217 -40.17 -19.33 34.29
C HIS A 217 -40.05 -20.18 35.55
N ARG A 218 -38.83 -20.55 35.95
CA ARG A 218 -38.63 -21.30 37.21
C ARG A 218 -39.15 -20.56 38.44
N THR A 219 -38.92 -19.24 38.51
CA THR A 219 -39.42 -18.44 39.64
C THR A 219 -40.94 -18.33 39.70
N HIS A 220 -41.65 -18.53 38.58
CA HIS A 220 -43.10 -18.52 38.57
C HIS A 220 -43.67 -19.81 39.17
N ASP A 221 -43.05 -20.96 38.85
CA ASP A 221 -43.48 -22.28 39.36
C ASP A 221 -43.28 -22.41 40.88
N ASP A 222 -42.26 -21.78 41.45
CA ASP A 222 -41.97 -21.83 42.91
C ASP A 222 -42.92 -20.96 43.77
N THR A 223 -43.81 -20.16 43.16
CA THR A 223 -44.68 -19.20 43.87
C THR A 223 -46.18 -19.56 43.85
N VAL A 224 -46.55 -20.68 43.22
CA VAL A 224 -47.90 -21.23 43.16
C VAL A 224 -47.98 -22.48 44.03
#